data_AF-F7V1M4-F1
#
_entry.id   AF-F7V1M4-F1
#
_cell.length_a   1.000
_cell.length_b   1.000
_cell.length_c   1.000
_cell.angle_alpha   90.00
_cell.angle_beta   90.00
_cell.angle_gamma   90.00
#
_symmetry.space_group_name_H-M   'P 1'
#
loop_
_entity.id
_entity.type
_entity.pdbx_description
1 polymer ?
#
loop_
_entity_poly.entity_id
_entity_poly.type
_entity_poly.pdbx_seq_one_letter_code
_entity_poly.pdbx_strand_id
1 'polypeptide(L)'
;MTNMDEIATYERDLANMESRIESVFADADVEAELPQADLDMLDVCFSMASGLVGVFVATNDDVAKWLEKVHDAASGNPGDCGVVQQMLGSLLFHKGDALDVYASEEGFIARNGERAYVMFHRLLFGHDVLATGRGLMPYNPFELMYQQKGLMGIVQAVRHLLADTMSKQGLPVPGSSHLDTEREGGRPWNRIIDWVQELSIEAGGDKKMAQEIYSHMFTIRAQDIAAGGLVAFLVGCYAKSRAIEDPVRKAQIELVGTGVAFFGQAALGAVRQKGVPYINNAMAPQLVKAYGGLLAASAKRTKRLEERTERLCTAADRQIMRHDRISEEVAAIVQTPVSDDEASASVSSLIGYLEGR
;
A
#
# COMPACT_ATOMS: atom_id res chain seq x y z
N MET A 1 4.84 76.08 17.22
CA MET A 1 3.90 74.95 17.12
C MET A 1 4.63 73.82 16.39
N THR A 2 5.59 73.16 17.02
CA THR A 2 6.57 72.32 16.29
C THR A 2 6.94 71.04 17.03
N ASN A 3 6.95 71.03 18.37
CA ASN A 3 7.45 69.85 19.11
C ASN A 3 6.41 68.75 19.36
N MET A 4 5.11 69.07 19.42
CA MET A 4 4.06 68.06 19.69
C MET A 4 3.64 67.26 18.45
N ASP A 5 3.67 67.88 17.27
CA ASP A 5 3.30 67.19 16.02
C ASP A 5 4.42 66.23 15.56
N GLU A 6 5.69 66.55 15.84
CA GLU A 6 6.82 65.66 15.57
C GLU A 6 6.80 64.41 16.46
N ILE A 7 6.52 64.57 17.76
CA ILE A 7 6.39 63.43 18.69
C ILE A 7 5.20 62.54 18.31
N ALA A 8 4.05 63.12 17.96
CA ALA A 8 2.88 62.36 17.54
C ALA A 8 3.08 61.62 16.21
N THR A 9 3.95 62.15 15.34
CA THR A 9 4.35 61.48 14.10
C THR A 9 5.30 60.32 14.41
N TYR A 10 6.28 60.53 15.29
CA TYR A 10 7.22 59.50 15.72
C TYR A 10 6.53 58.32 16.41
N GLU A 11 5.55 58.58 17.30
CA GLU A 11 4.76 57.53 17.95
C GLU A 11 3.91 56.72 16.97
N ARG A 12 3.37 57.38 15.94
CA ARG A 12 2.60 56.71 14.88
C ARG A 12 3.49 55.83 14.01
N ASP A 13 4.69 56.29 13.70
CA ASP A 13 5.64 55.56 12.87
C ASP A 13 6.24 54.36 13.62
N LEU A 14 6.49 54.51 14.92
CA LEU A 14 6.89 53.40 15.80
C LEU A 14 5.78 52.33 15.87
N ALA A 15 4.53 52.73 16.09
CA ALA A 15 3.39 51.82 16.13
C ALA A 15 3.15 51.10 14.80
N ASN A 16 3.37 51.78 13.66
CA ASN A 16 3.33 51.15 12.34
C ASN A 16 4.49 50.17 12.14
N MET A 17 5.67 50.47 12.67
CA MET A 17 6.82 49.57 12.58
C MET A 17 6.64 48.32 13.44
N GLU A 18 6.13 48.47 14.67
CA GLU A 18 5.75 47.37 15.55
C GLU A 18 4.66 46.49 14.92
N SER A 19 3.61 47.09 14.37
CA SER A 19 2.55 46.37 13.64
C SER A 19 3.09 45.58 12.43
N ARG A 20 4.05 46.14 11.69
CA ARG A 20 4.70 45.43 10.57
C ARG A 20 5.58 44.28 11.06
N ILE A 21 6.30 44.45 12.17
CA ILE A 21 7.08 43.38 12.78
C ILE A 21 6.15 42.26 13.28
N GLU A 22 5.07 42.60 13.97
CA GLU A 22 4.03 41.65 14.40
C GLU A 22 3.39 40.91 13.22
N SER A 23 3.15 41.58 12.08
CA SER A 23 2.61 40.93 10.87
C SER A 23 3.57 39.91 10.25
N VAL A 24 4.88 40.15 10.35
CA VAL A 24 5.92 39.20 9.91
C VAL A 24 6.00 38.00 10.86
N PHE A 25 5.74 38.21 12.16
CA PHE A 25 5.62 37.12 13.13
C PHE A 25 4.27 36.39 13.04
N ALA A 26 3.20 37.03 12.57
CA ALA A 26 1.93 36.38 12.26
C ALA A 26 2.05 35.46 11.03
N ASP A 27 2.90 35.79 10.05
CA ASP A 27 3.31 34.88 8.98
C ASP A 27 4.20 33.71 9.49
N ALA A 28 4.69 33.81 10.73
CA ALA A 28 5.47 32.78 11.42
C ALA A 28 4.60 31.81 12.27
N ASP A 29 3.27 31.96 12.30
CA ASP A 29 2.32 30.93 12.79
C ASP A 29 2.27 29.75 11.79
N VAL A 30 3.40 29.05 11.72
CA VAL A 30 3.83 28.17 10.63
C VAL A 30 3.35 26.72 10.78
N GLU A 31 2.70 26.37 11.89
CA GLU A 31 2.08 25.04 12.07
C GLU A 31 0.72 24.89 11.37
N ALA A 32 0.06 25.98 10.98
CA ALA A 32 -1.34 25.95 10.54
C ALA A 32 -1.59 25.49 9.09
N GLU A 33 -0.56 25.46 8.21
CA GLU A 33 -0.80 25.24 6.77
C GLU A 33 -0.54 23.81 6.27
N LEU A 34 0.19 22.97 7.02
CA LEU A 34 0.40 21.58 6.63
C LEU A 34 -0.55 20.66 7.42
N PRO A 35 -1.39 19.86 6.75
CA PRO A 35 -2.23 18.88 7.41
C PRO A 35 -1.43 18.03 8.41
N GLN A 36 -2.03 17.72 9.57
CA GLN A 36 -1.36 16.96 10.63
C GLN A 36 -1.00 15.56 10.14
N ALA A 37 0.31 15.27 10.11
CA ALA A 37 0.83 13.97 9.66
C ALA A 37 0.81 12.90 10.76
N ASP A 38 0.82 13.31 12.03
CA ASP A 38 0.94 12.37 13.13
C ASP A 38 -0.33 11.54 13.34
N LEU A 39 -0.14 10.27 13.67
CA LEU A 39 -1.20 9.39 14.13
C LEU A 39 -1.62 9.80 15.53
N ASP A 40 -2.94 9.88 15.75
CA ASP A 40 -3.47 9.82 17.10
C ASP A 40 -3.74 8.36 17.53
N MET A 41 -4.04 8.16 18.82
CA MET A 41 -4.28 6.82 19.35
C MET A 41 -5.51 6.16 18.70
N LEU A 42 -6.52 6.93 18.31
CA LEU A 42 -7.71 6.41 17.67
C LEU A 42 -7.38 5.86 16.28
N ASP A 43 -6.50 6.54 15.54
CA ASP A 43 -6.02 6.08 14.24
C ASP A 43 -5.34 4.72 14.35
N VAL A 44 -4.44 4.58 15.34
CA VAL A 44 -3.73 3.33 15.59
C VAL A 44 -4.74 2.24 15.97
N CYS A 45 -5.59 2.48 16.97
CA CYS A 45 -6.57 1.49 17.44
C CYS A 45 -7.54 1.05 16.34
N PHE A 46 -8.09 1.98 15.57
CA PHE A 46 -9.04 1.65 14.49
C PHE A 46 -8.35 0.89 13.36
N SER A 47 -7.13 1.30 12.98
CA SER A 47 -6.35 0.61 11.95
C SER A 47 -6.01 -0.81 12.39
N MET A 48 -5.57 -1.00 13.63
CA MET A 48 -5.30 -2.32 14.20
C MET A 48 -6.56 -3.17 14.24
N ALA A 49 -7.69 -2.63 14.71
CA ALA A 49 -8.97 -3.35 14.73
C ALA A 49 -9.41 -3.78 13.32
N SER A 50 -9.27 -2.89 12.33
CA SER A 50 -9.55 -3.21 10.92
C SER A 50 -8.65 -4.35 10.43
N GLY A 51 -7.36 -4.31 10.77
CA GLY A 51 -6.41 -5.38 10.46
C GLY A 51 -6.81 -6.71 11.09
N LEU A 52 -7.22 -6.71 12.36
CA LEU A 52 -7.69 -7.91 13.07
C LEU A 52 -8.97 -8.50 12.46
N VAL A 53 -9.88 -7.68 11.94
CA VAL A 53 -11.02 -8.15 11.14
C VAL A 53 -10.53 -8.88 9.88
N GLY A 54 -9.51 -8.35 9.22
CA GLY A 54 -8.84 -9.04 8.10
C GLY A 54 -8.26 -10.39 8.50
N VAL A 55 -7.55 -10.48 9.65
CA VAL A 55 -7.04 -11.75 10.18
C VAL A 55 -8.17 -12.74 10.42
N PHE A 56 -9.27 -12.29 11.04
CA PHE A 56 -10.42 -13.15 11.31
C PHE A 56 -10.98 -13.73 10.03
N VAL A 57 -11.26 -12.91 9.01
CA VAL A 57 -11.85 -13.37 7.74
C VAL A 57 -10.92 -14.33 6.99
N ALA A 58 -9.64 -13.99 6.87
CA ALA A 58 -8.67 -14.80 6.11
C ALA A 58 -8.37 -16.16 6.76
N THR A 59 -8.57 -16.29 8.08
CA THR A 59 -8.28 -17.53 8.83
C THR A 59 -9.54 -18.25 9.31
N ASN A 60 -10.71 -17.89 8.79
CA ASN A 60 -11.98 -18.50 9.16
C ASN A 60 -12.30 -19.71 8.27
N ASP A 61 -12.40 -20.89 8.89
CA ASP A 61 -12.67 -22.14 8.18
C ASP A 61 -14.07 -22.20 7.56
N ASP A 62 -15.05 -21.51 8.15
CA ASP A 62 -16.42 -21.49 7.61
C ASP A 62 -16.50 -20.63 6.36
N VAL A 63 -15.74 -19.52 6.31
CA VAL A 63 -15.56 -18.73 5.08
C VAL A 63 -14.89 -19.58 4.00
N ALA A 64 -13.83 -20.32 4.36
CA ALA A 64 -13.14 -21.21 3.43
C ALA A 64 -14.08 -22.29 2.86
N LYS A 65 -14.85 -22.99 3.71
CA LYS A 65 -15.84 -24.00 3.29
C LYS A 65 -16.97 -23.39 2.45
N TRP A 66 -17.40 -22.17 2.78
CA TRP A 66 -18.44 -21.50 2.01
C TRP A 66 -17.97 -21.19 0.59
N LEU A 67 -16.71 -20.77 0.42
CA LEU A 67 -16.09 -20.53 -0.89
C LEU A 67 -15.83 -21.83 -1.65
N GLU A 68 -15.40 -22.89 -0.96
CA GLU A 68 -15.20 -24.22 -1.56
C GLU A 68 -16.49 -24.73 -2.23
N LYS A 69 -17.65 -24.54 -1.59
CA LYS A 69 -18.95 -24.83 -2.19
C LYS A 69 -19.25 -24.01 -3.46
N VAL A 70 -18.80 -22.76 -3.53
CA VAL A 70 -18.92 -21.95 -4.77
C VAL A 70 -18.08 -22.57 -5.89
N HIS A 71 -16.85 -22.99 -5.56
CA HIS A 71 -15.95 -23.68 -6.51
C HIS A 71 -16.52 -25.04 -6.96
N ASP A 72 -17.10 -25.82 -6.06
CA ASP A 72 -17.78 -27.08 -6.39
C ASP A 72 -18.94 -26.87 -7.36
N ALA A 73 -19.77 -25.85 -7.12
CA ALA A 73 -20.83 -25.46 -8.03
C ALA A 73 -20.29 -25.01 -9.40
N ALA A 74 -19.21 -24.23 -9.42
CA ALA A 74 -18.54 -23.79 -10.65
C ALA A 74 -17.90 -24.95 -11.45
N SER A 75 -17.46 -25.99 -10.75
CA SER A 75 -16.92 -27.24 -11.31
C SER A 75 -18.01 -28.19 -11.81
N GLY A 76 -19.29 -27.79 -11.71
CA GLY A 76 -20.45 -28.60 -12.12
C GLY A 76 -20.77 -29.75 -11.18
N ASN A 77 -20.38 -29.64 -9.91
CA ASN A 77 -20.70 -30.57 -8.83
C ASN A 77 -21.45 -29.82 -7.70
N PRO A 78 -22.65 -29.26 -7.96
CA PRO A 78 -23.28 -28.28 -7.08
C PRO A 78 -23.72 -28.81 -5.70
N GLY A 79 -23.65 -30.12 -5.44
CA GLY A 79 -23.90 -30.72 -4.12
C GLY A 79 -25.04 -30.06 -3.33
N ASP A 80 -24.77 -29.76 -2.05
CA ASP A 80 -25.65 -28.97 -1.16
C ASP A 80 -25.15 -27.51 -1.07
N CYS A 81 -25.39 -26.76 -2.16
CA CYS A 81 -25.08 -25.34 -2.26
C CYS A 81 -26.34 -24.47 -2.08
N GLY A 82 -26.23 -23.39 -1.32
CA GLY A 82 -27.27 -22.37 -1.22
C GLY A 82 -27.44 -21.55 -2.50
N VAL A 83 -28.54 -20.79 -2.60
CA VAL A 83 -28.89 -20.01 -3.81
C VAL A 83 -27.77 -19.07 -4.27
N VAL A 84 -27.13 -18.37 -3.33
CA VAL A 84 -26.02 -17.44 -3.64
C VAL A 84 -24.80 -18.20 -4.17
N GLN A 85 -24.48 -19.35 -3.60
CA GLN A 85 -23.35 -20.17 -4.04
C GLN A 85 -23.58 -20.75 -5.44
N GLN A 86 -24.81 -21.18 -5.73
CA GLN A 86 -25.21 -21.64 -7.06
C GLN A 86 -25.14 -20.51 -8.10
N MET A 87 -25.61 -19.31 -7.75
CA MET A 87 -25.53 -18.14 -8.63
C MET A 87 -24.08 -17.79 -8.98
N LEU A 88 -23.21 -17.71 -7.96
CA LEU A 88 -21.78 -17.43 -8.15
C LEU A 88 -21.09 -18.57 -8.91
N GLY A 89 -21.40 -19.83 -8.58
CA GLY A 89 -20.88 -20.99 -9.29
C GLY A 89 -21.28 -21.00 -10.76
N SER A 90 -22.52 -20.67 -11.08
CA SER A 90 -22.98 -20.54 -12.47
C SER A 90 -22.29 -19.40 -13.22
N LEU A 91 -21.99 -18.29 -12.55
CA LEU A 91 -21.25 -17.17 -13.15
C LEU A 91 -19.80 -17.55 -13.46
N LEU A 92 -19.21 -18.41 -12.64
CA LEU A 92 -17.81 -18.84 -12.70
C LEU A 92 -17.64 -20.24 -13.31
N PHE A 93 -18.68 -20.79 -13.96
CA PHE A 93 -18.69 -22.17 -14.44
C PHE A 93 -17.50 -22.48 -15.36
N HIS A 94 -16.73 -23.53 -15.04
CA HIS A 94 -15.45 -23.83 -15.69
C HIS A 94 -15.19 -25.31 -15.97
N LYS A 95 -16.21 -26.17 -15.83
CA LYS A 95 -16.08 -27.61 -16.14
C LYS A 95 -15.75 -27.84 -17.62
N GLY A 96 -14.74 -28.67 -17.86
CA GLY A 96 -14.30 -29.05 -19.22
C GLY A 96 -13.43 -28.00 -19.92
N ASP A 97 -12.94 -27.01 -19.19
CA ASP A 97 -11.93 -26.07 -19.69
C ASP A 97 -10.57 -26.75 -19.85
N ALA A 98 -9.80 -26.32 -20.85
CA ALA A 98 -8.48 -26.86 -21.18
C ALA A 98 -7.41 -26.60 -20.10
N LEU A 99 -7.73 -25.85 -19.04
CA LEU A 99 -6.85 -25.64 -17.90
C LEU A 99 -6.84 -26.84 -16.94
N ASP A 100 -7.95 -27.58 -16.88
CA ASP A 100 -8.14 -28.77 -16.04
C ASP A 100 -8.31 -30.02 -16.90
N VAL A 101 -7.27 -30.36 -17.68
CA VAL A 101 -7.31 -31.57 -18.51
C VAL A 101 -7.20 -32.80 -17.63
N TYR A 102 -8.29 -33.55 -17.56
CA TYR A 102 -8.41 -34.80 -16.83
C TYR A 102 -8.73 -35.95 -17.80
N ALA A 103 -7.83 -36.91 -17.94
CA ALA A 103 -8.08 -38.14 -18.68
C ALA A 103 -8.47 -39.26 -17.69
N SER A 104 -9.57 -39.97 -17.96
CA SER A 104 -10.18 -40.95 -17.04
C SER A 104 -9.24 -42.07 -16.58
N GLU A 105 -8.20 -42.39 -17.35
CA GLU A 105 -7.19 -43.40 -17.02
C GLU A 105 -5.82 -42.81 -16.60
N GLU A 106 -5.53 -41.55 -16.97
CA GLU A 106 -4.22 -40.91 -16.76
C GLU A 106 -4.23 -39.82 -15.68
N GLY A 107 -5.40 -39.38 -15.22
CA GLY A 107 -5.55 -38.30 -14.24
C GLY A 107 -5.32 -36.92 -14.84
N PHE A 108 -4.97 -35.95 -13.99
CA PHE A 108 -4.57 -34.62 -14.44
C PHE A 108 -3.25 -34.65 -15.18
N ILE A 109 -3.12 -33.81 -16.21
CA ILE A 109 -1.93 -33.71 -17.05
C ILE A 109 -1.02 -32.56 -16.55
N ALA A 110 0.28 -32.77 -16.62
CA ALA A 110 1.31 -31.76 -16.32
C ALA A 110 1.90 -31.16 -17.62
N ARG A 111 2.74 -30.13 -17.48
CA ARG A 111 3.30 -29.36 -18.63
C ARG A 111 4.10 -30.16 -19.66
N ASN A 112 4.52 -31.40 -19.41
CA ASN A 112 5.16 -32.23 -20.45
C ASN A 112 4.19 -33.25 -21.08
N GLY A 113 2.90 -33.18 -20.75
CA GLY A 113 1.90 -34.16 -21.19
C GLY A 113 1.79 -35.40 -20.31
N GLU A 114 2.67 -35.57 -19.31
CA GLU A 114 2.61 -36.71 -18.39
C GLU A 114 1.61 -36.47 -17.24
N ARG A 115 1.36 -37.53 -16.46
CA ARG A 115 0.51 -37.48 -15.28
C ARG A 115 1.05 -36.54 -14.20
N ALA A 116 0.30 -35.48 -13.94
CA ALA A 116 0.57 -34.55 -12.86
C ALA A 116 0.46 -35.22 -11.49
N TYR A 117 1.21 -34.71 -10.52
CA TYR A 117 0.95 -35.02 -9.13
C TYR A 117 -0.37 -34.36 -8.73
N VAL A 118 -1.44 -35.16 -8.61
CA VAL A 118 -2.84 -34.71 -8.45
C VAL A 118 -3.03 -33.60 -7.40
N MET A 119 -2.33 -33.69 -6.27
CA MET A 119 -2.43 -32.70 -5.17
C MET A 119 -1.92 -31.31 -5.55
N PHE A 120 -1.16 -31.21 -6.65
CA PHE A 120 -0.48 -30.00 -7.15
C PHE A 120 -0.72 -29.78 -8.65
N HIS A 121 -1.78 -30.36 -9.23
CA HIS A 121 -2.01 -30.28 -10.69
C HIS A 121 -2.03 -28.85 -11.23
N ARG A 122 -2.63 -27.89 -10.51
CA ARG A 122 -2.65 -26.47 -10.91
C ARG A 122 -1.29 -25.81 -10.93
N LEU A 123 -0.43 -26.18 -9.97
CA LEU A 123 0.96 -25.75 -9.96
C LEU A 123 1.71 -26.31 -11.19
N LEU A 124 1.32 -27.50 -11.63
CA LEU A 124 1.99 -28.27 -12.69
C LEU A 124 1.42 -28.08 -14.09
N PHE A 125 0.36 -27.27 -14.28
CA PHE A 125 -0.25 -27.03 -15.58
C PHE A 125 -1.20 -25.84 -15.60
N GLY A 126 -1.25 -25.08 -16.69
CA GLY A 126 -2.39 -24.24 -17.11
C GLY A 126 -2.81 -23.05 -16.25
N HIS A 127 -2.36 -22.91 -15.01
CA HIS A 127 -2.92 -21.92 -14.06
C HIS A 127 -2.00 -20.74 -13.75
N ASP A 128 -0.76 -20.75 -14.27
CA ASP A 128 0.18 -19.65 -14.08
C ASP A 128 0.05 -18.59 -15.18
N VAL A 129 -0.47 -17.43 -14.81
CA VAL A 129 -0.69 -16.29 -15.73
C VAL A 129 0.59 -15.68 -16.29
N LEU A 130 1.75 -15.92 -15.66
CA LEU A 130 3.07 -15.45 -16.12
C LEU A 130 3.90 -16.56 -16.76
N ALA A 131 3.32 -17.73 -17.03
CA ALA A 131 4.00 -18.76 -17.78
C ALA A 131 4.38 -18.23 -19.17
N THR A 132 5.69 -18.19 -19.47
CA THR A 132 6.22 -17.82 -20.78
C THR A 132 6.81 -19.06 -21.46
N GLY A 133 6.23 -19.44 -22.60
CA GLY A 133 6.57 -20.67 -23.30
C GLY A 133 7.94 -20.59 -23.96
N ARG A 134 8.96 -21.26 -23.41
CA ARG A 134 10.18 -21.63 -24.15
C ARG A 134 10.57 -23.10 -23.95
N GLY A 135 9.59 -23.98 -23.79
CA GLY A 135 9.77 -25.43 -23.87
C GLY A 135 8.43 -26.14 -23.96
N LEU A 136 8.11 -26.64 -25.17
CA LEU A 136 6.96 -27.46 -25.57
C LEU A 136 5.58 -27.10 -24.95
N MET A 137 4.85 -26.25 -25.70
CA MET A 137 3.45 -25.80 -25.57
C MET A 137 3.14 -24.63 -24.60
N PRO A 138 2.14 -23.79 -24.95
CA PRO A 138 1.84 -22.57 -24.23
C PRO A 138 0.93 -22.86 -23.04
N TYR A 139 1.51 -23.04 -21.85
CA TYR A 139 0.71 -23.30 -20.64
C TYR A 139 0.25 -22.02 -19.93
N ASN A 140 0.22 -20.91 -20.66
CA ASN A 140 -0.43 -19.71 -20.21
C ASN A 140 -1.96 -19.93 -20.27
N PRO A 141 -2.72 -19.67 -19.18
CA PRO A 141 -4.15 -19.93 -19.13
C PRO A 141 -4.92 -19.24 -20.27
N PHE A 142 -4.51 -18.02 -20.64
CA PHE A 142 -5.19 -17.26 -21.68
C PHE A 142 -4.96 -17.85 -23.06
N GLU A 143 -3.75 -18.36 -23.35
CA GLU A 143 -3.43 -18.97 -24.63
C GLU A 143 -4.13 -20.32 -24.79
N LEU A 144 -4.11 -21.17 -23.76
CA LEU A 144 -4.84 -22.45 -23.74
C LEU A 144 -6.33 -22.25 -24.00
N MET A 145 -6.94 -21.31 -23.29
CA MET A 145 -8.37 -21.06 -23.46
C MET A 145 -8.69 -20.36 -24.79
N TYR A 146 -7.79 -19.51 -25.29
CA TYR A 146 -7.94 -18.94 -26.63
C TYR A 146 -7.92 -20.03 -27.71
N GLN A 147 -7.07 -21.04 -27.58
CA GLN A 147 -7.06 -22.18 -28.49
C GLN A 147 -8.35 -23.01 -28.41
N GLN A 148 -8.94 -23.15 -27.21
CA GLN A 148 -10.20 -23.89 -27.04
C GLN A 148 -11.44 -23.11 -27.52
N LYS A 149 -11.52 -21.79 -27.24
CA LYS A 149 -12.76 -20.99 -27.36
C LYS A 149 -12.59 -19.63 -28.07
N GLY A 150 -11.44 -19.35 -28.69
CA GLY A 150 -11.12 -18.06 -29.32
C GLY A 150 -11.11 -16.91 -28.30
N LEU A 151 -11.54 -15.71 -28.70
CA LEU A 151 -11.58 -14.54 -27.80
C LEU A 151 -12.42 -14.76 -26.52
N MET A 152 -13.51 -15.53 -26.62
CA MET A 152 -14.32 -15.91 -25.45
C MET A 152 -13.54 -16.79 -24.47
N GLY A 153 -12.50 -17.48 -24.95
CA GLY A 153 -11.54 -18.20 -24.14
C GLY A 153 -10.81 -17.31 -23.13
N ILE A 154 -10.47 -16.07 -23.49
CA ILE A 154 -9.80 -15.15 -22.55
C ILE A 154 -10.70 -14.84 -21.35
N VAL A 155 -11.97 -14.53 -21.61
CA VAL A 155 -12.97 -14.30 -20.56
C VAL A 155 -13.19 -15.56 -19.73
N GLN A 156 -13.23 -16.72 -20.39
CA GLN A 156 -13.38 -18.01 -19.71
C GLN A 156 -12.17 -18.34 -18.82
N ALA A 157 -10.95 -18.03 -19.26
CA ALA A 157 -9.74 -18.18 -18.44
C ALA A 157 -9.86 -17.34 -17.17
N VAL A 158 -10.28 -16.07 -17.28
CA VAL A 158 -10.52 -15.23 -16.09
C VAL A 158 -11.54 -15.87 -15.16
N ARG A 159 -12.67 -16.36 -15.68
CA ARG A 159 -13.69 -17.04 -14.87
C ARG A 159 -13.14 -18.27 -14.14
N HIS A 160 -12.41 -19.11 -14.85
CA HIS A 160 -11.78 -20.32 -14.31
C HIS A 160 -10.80 -19.97 -13.18
N LEU A 161 -9.84 -19.07 -13.45
CA LEU A 161 -8.83 -18.67 -12.47
C LEU A 161 -9.48 -18.03 -11.24
N LEU A 162 -10.54 -17.23 -11.41
CA LEU A 162 -11.32 -16.68 -10.30
C LEU A 162 -12.03 -17.78 -9.50
N ALA A 163 -12.63 -18.76 -10.17
CA ALA A 163 -13.24 -19.91 -9.50
C ALA A 163 -12.21 -20.64 -8.63
N ASP A 164 -10.99 -20.86 -9.15
CA ASP A 164 -9.96 -21.58 -8.42
C ASP A 164 -9.45 -20.87 -7.18
N THR A 165 -9.51 -19.53 -7.13
CA THR A 165 -9.24 -18.80 -5.89
C THR A 165 -10.24 -19.18 -4.77
N MET A 166 -11.44 -19.66 -5.12
CA MET A 166 -12.47 -20.10 -4.15
C MET A 166 -12.32 -21.56 -3.72
N SER A 167 -11.47 -22.33 -4.40
CA SER A 167 -11.20 -23.73 -4.05
C SER A 167 -10.39 -23.87 -2.76
N LYS A 168 -10.34 -25.09 -2.22
CA LYS A 168 -9.46 -25.43 -1.10
C LYS A 168 -7.97 -25.21 -1.41
N GLN A 169 -7.53 -25.41 -2.65
CA GLN A 169 -6.13 -25.24 -3.03
C GLN A 169 -5.76 -23.77 -3.25
N GLY A 170 -6.65 -23.00 -3.87
CA GLY A 170 -6.36 -21.66 -4.38
C GLY A 170 -5.71 -21.68 -5.77
N LEU A 171 -5.38 -20.48 -6.27
CA LEU A 171 -4.70 -20.27 -7.53
C LEU A 171 -3.18 -20.12 -7.31
N PRO A 172 -2.29 -20.83 -8.02
CA PRO A 172 -0.84 -20.67 -7.84
C PRO A 172 -0.38 -19.22 -7.95
N VAL A 173 0.62 -18.84 -7.15
CA VAL A 173 1.22 -17.50 -7.28
C VAL A 173 1.78 -17.28 -8.70
N PRO A 174 1.54 -16.11 -9.31
CA PRO A 174 2.06 -15.80 -10.63
C PRO A 174 3.57 -15.99 -10.73
N GLY A 175 4.04 -16.66 -11.78
CA GLY A 175 5.45 -16.95 -12.04
C GLY A 175 5.95 -18.25 -11.40
N SER A 176 5.11 -18.99 -10.66
CA SER A 176 5.44 -20.30 -10.09
C SER A 176 6.04 -21.30 -11.10
N SER A 177 5.70 -21.22 -12.38
CA SER A 177 6.24 -22.09 -13.45
C SER A 177 7.74 -21.87 -13.72
N HIS A 178 8.33 -20.75 -13.29
CA HIS A 178 9.78 -20.53 -13.37
C HIS A 178 10.57 -21.45 -12.44
N LEU A 179 9.89 -22.11 -11.52
CA LEU A 179 10.44 -23.09 -10.59
C LEU A 179 10.16 -24.53 -11.02
N ASP A 180 9.63 -24.73 -12.23
CA ASP A 180 9.45 -26.05 -12.81
C ASP A 180 10.79 -26.75 -13.01
N THR A 181 10.78 -28.06 -12.80
CA THR A 181 11.93 -28.93 -12.93
C THR A 181 11.49 -30.33 -13.32
N GLU A 182 12.44 -31.24 -13.49
CA GLU A 182 12.17 -32.65 -13.75
C GLU A 182 12.76 -33.47 -12.61
N ARG A 183 12.03 -34.49 -12.19
CA ARG A 183 12.54 -35.51 -11.25
C ARG A 183 13.14 -36.68 -12.02
N GLU A 184 13.69 -37.65 -11.31
CA GLU A 184 14.21 -38.89 -11.90
C GLU A 184 13.21 -39.49 -12.91
N GLY A 185 13.71 -39.80 -14.10
CA GLY A 185 12.91 -40.33 -15.20
C GLY A 185 12.20 -39.29 -16.06
N GLY A 186 12.51 -37.98 -15.92
CA GLY A 186 11.91 -36.92 -16.75
C GLY A 186 10.52 -36.47 -16.26
N ARG A 187 10.11 -36.93 -15.08
CA ARG A 187 8.78 -36.63 -14.53
C ARG A 187 8.64 -35.13 -14.22
N PRO A 188 7.56 -34.47 -14.64
CA PRO A 188 7.39 -33.04 -14.44
C PRO A 188 7.20 -32.74 -12.96
N TRP A 189 7.86 -31.69 -12.49
CA TRP A 189 7.91 -31.31 -11.10
C TRP A 189 8.01 -29.80 -10.93
N ASN A 190 7.85 -29.33 -9.70
CA ASN A 190 8.06 -27.92 -9.34
C ASN A 190 8.71 -27.86 -7.97
N ARG A 191 9.74 -27.01 -7.81
CA ARG A 191 10.51 -26.90 -6.56
C ARG A 191 9.67 -26.51 -5.35
N ILE A 192 8.55 -25.79 -5.55
CA ILE A 192 7.63 -25.48 -4.44
C ILE A 192 7.11 -26.77 -3.80
N ILE A 193 6.90 -27.84 -4.57
CA ILE A 193 6.43 -29.12 -4.05
C ILE A 193 7.45 -29.71 -3.06
N ASP A 194 8.76 -29.58 -3.34
CA ASP A 194 9.80 -30.04 -2.44
C ASP A 194 9.81 -29.22 -1.15
N TRP A 195 9.77 -27.88 -1.26
CA TRP A 195 9.72 -26.98 -0.10
C TRP A 195 8.55 -27.29 0.84
N VAL A 196 7.34 -27.45 0.30
CA VAL A 196 6.16 -27.72 1.16
C VAL A 196 6.16 -29.14 1.73
N GLN A 197 6.81 -30.11 1.07
CA GLN A 197 6.98 -31.45 1.62
C GLN A 197 8.03 -31.46 2.75
N GLU A 198 9.13 -30.73 2.59
CA GLU A 198 10.16 -30.56 3.61
C GLU A 198 9.58 -29.83 4.84
N LEU A 199 8.90 -28.71 4.65
CA LEU A 199 8.20 -27.99 5.73
C LEU A 199 7.15 -28.85 6.42
N SER A 200 6.42 -29.68 5.68
CA SER A 200 5.46 -30.64 6.26
C SER A 200 6.17 -31.65 7.17
N ILE A 201 7.34 -32.15 6.76
CA ILE A 201 8.13 -33.10 7.56
C ILE A 201 8.69 -32.40 8.80
N GLU A 202 9.22 -31.19 8.67
CA GLU A 202 9.76 -30.42 9.80
C GLU A 202 8.67 -30.09 10.84
N ALA A 203 7.49 -29.65 10.40
CA ALA A 203 6.40 -29.26 11.28
C ALA A 203 5.60 -30.45 11.83
N GLY A 204 5.44 -31.51 11.04
CA GLY A 204 4.49 -32.60 11.30
C GLY A 204 5.08 -34.02 11.37
N GLY A 205 6.34 -34.21 10.96
CA GLY A 205 7.02 -35.50 10.89
C GLY A 205 6.67 -36.35 9.65
N ASP A 206 5.72 -35.91 8.81
CA ASP A 206 5.34 -36.58 7.56
C ASP A 206 4.91 -35.56 6.47
N LYS A 207 4.53 -36.04 5.28
CA LYS A 207 4.17 -35.19 4.13
C LYS A 207 2.68 -34.84 4.03
N LYS A 208 1.85 -35.18 5.03
CA LYS A 208 0.38 -35.03 4.90
C LYS A 208 -0.09 -33.59 4.88
N MET A 209 0.67 -32.67 5.47
CA MET A 209 0.33 -31.24 5.51
C MET A 209 0.79 -30.48 4.25
N ALA A 210 1.53 -31.12 3.33
CA ALA A 210 2.16 -30.46 2.19
C ALA A 210 1.16 -29.68 1.30
N GLN A 211 -0.03 -30.22 1.04
CA GLN A 211 -1.05 -29.52 0.25
C GLN A 211 -1.63 -28.30 0.99
N GLU A 212 -1.84 -28.43 2.30
CA GLU A 212 -2.35 -27.36 3.14
C GLU A 212 -1.33 -26.23 3.25
N ILE A 213 -0.04 -26.56 3.48
CA ILE A 213 1.07 -25.60 3.46
C ILE A 213 1.12 -24.88 2.11
N TYR A 214 1.03 -25.62 1.01
CA TYR A 214 1.00 -25.03 -0.33
C TYR A 214 -0.16 -24.03 -0.51
N SER A 215 -1.38 -24.42 -0.11
CA SER A 215 -2.56 -23.56 -0.20
C SER A 215 -2.43 -22.27 0.63
N HIS A 216 -1.75 -22.34 1.78
CA HIS A 216 -1.61 -21.17 2.66
C HIS A 216 -0.40 -20.30 2.37
N MET A 217 0.62 -20.80 1.66
CA MET A 217 1.86 -20.06 1.41
C MET A 217 2.07 -19.64 -0.04
N PHE A 218 1.62 -20.46 -1.00
CA PHE A 218 2.02 -20.35 -2.40
C PHE A 218 0.84 -20.26 -3.37
N THR A 219 -0.34 -19.91 -2.86
CA THR A 219 -1.51 -19.61 -3.69
C THR A 219 -2.16 -18.27 -3.33
N ILE A 220 -3.08 -17.85 -4.19
CA ILE A 220 -3.98 -16.71 -4.04
C ILE A 220 -5.37 -17.28 -3.82
N ARG A 221 -6.01 -16.89 -2.72
CA ARG A 221 -7.37 -17.35 -2.35
C ARG A 221 -8.35 -16.18 -2.30
N ALA A 222 -9.61 -16.46 -2.60
CA ALA A 222 -10.69 -15.46 -2.60
C ALA A 222 -10.91 -14.87 -1.20
N GLN A 223 -10.79 -15.70 -0.15
CA GLN A 223 -10.86 -15.23 1.23
C GLN A 223 -9.75 -14.22 1.56
N ASP A 224 -8.56 -14.41 1.00
CA ASP A 224 -7.39 -13.56 1.25
C ASP A 224 -7.55 -12.21 0.56
N ILE A 225 -8.08 -12.23 -0.68
CA ILE A 225 -8.48 -11.04 -1.43
C ILE A 225 -9.59 -10.29 -0.67
N ALA A 226 -10.63 -11.00 -0.22
CA ALA A 226 -11.75 -10.41 0.51
C ALA A 226 -11.31 -9.77 1.83
N ALA A 227 -10.42 -10.43 2.58
CA ALA A 227 -9.84 -9.90 3.80
C ALA A 227 -9.06 -8.60 3.54
N GLY A 228 -8.16 -8.59 2.54
CA GLY A 228 -7.42 -7.40 2.16
C GLY A 228 -8.32 -6.25 1.70
N GLY A 229 -9.31 -6.55 0.85
CA GLY A 229 -10.29 -5.58 0.39
C GLY A 229 -11.12 -4.99 1.54
N LEU A 230 -11.52 -5.80 2.51
CA LEU A 230 -12.27 -5.35 3.69
C LEU A 230 -11.41 -4.43 4.57
N VAL A 231 -10.14 -4.77 4.80
CA VAL A 231 -9.21 -3.91 5.55
C VAL A 231 -9.06 -2.55 4.87
N ALA A 232 -8.81 -2.54 3.56
CA ALA A 232 -8.68 -1.31 2.77
C ALA A 232 -9.96 -0.47 2.81
N PHE A 233 -11.13 -1.11 2.74
CA PHE A 233 -12.42 -0.45 2.85
C PHE A 233 -12.62 0.21 4.22
N LEU A 234 -12.39 -0.53 5.32
CA LEU A 234 -12.57 -0.03 6.68
C LEU A 234 -11.61 1.13 6.98
N VAL A 235 -10.34 1.01 6.61
CA VAL A 235 -9.34 2.08 6.73
C VAL A 235 -9.75 3.31 5.91
N GLY A 236 -10.21 3.12 4.67
CA GLY A 236 -10.67 4.22 3.82
C GLY A 236 -11.89 4.93 4.39
N CYS A 237 -12.88 4.18 4.91
CA CYS A 237 -14.04 4.74 5.59
C CYS A 237 -13.64 5.54 6.84
N TYR A 238 -12.70 5.02 7.64
CA TYR A 238 -12.19 5.71 8.81
C TYR A 238 -11.50 7.03 8.45
N ALA A 239 -10.55 7.00 7.51
CA ALA A 239 -9.84 8.19 7.05
C ALA A 239 -10.82 9.26 6.53
N LYS A 240 -11.85 8.84 5.77
CA LYS A 240 -12.90 9.74 5.30
C LYS A 240 -13.74 10.32 6.45
N SER A 241 -14.12 9.49 7.43
CA SER A 241 -14.92 9.93 8.58
C SER A 241 -14.20 10.93 9.49
N ARG A 242 -12.87 10.81 9.58
CA ARG A 242 -12.00 11.71 10.36
C ARG A 242 -11.51 12.91 9.56
N ALA A 243 -11.96 13.07 8.31
CA ALA A 243 -11.47 14.10 7.38
C ALA A 243 -9.94 14.14 7.30
N ILE A 244 -9.28 12.97 7.35
CA ILE A 244 -7.83 12.88 7.24
C ILE A 244 -7.49 13.16 5.79
N GLU A 245 -6.78 14.27 5.55
CA GLU A 245 -6.36 14.68 4.21
C GLU A 245 -4.88 14.40 3.96
N ASP A 246 -4.06 14.44 5.02
CA ASP A 246 -2.61 14.30 4.95
C ASP A 246 -2.20 12.94 4.34
N PRO A 247 -1.41 12.94 3.25
CA PRO A 247 -0.97 11.71 2.59
C PRO A 247 -0.05 10.83 3.46
N VAL A 248 0.75 11.41 4.35
CA VAL A 248 1.63 10.65 5.26
C VAL A 248 0.76 9.92 6.27
N ARG A 249 -0.18 10.63 6.93
CA ARG A 249 -1.11 10.03 7.89
C ARG A 249 -1.97 8.93 7.26
N LYS A 250 -2.49 9.13 6.04
CA LYS A 250 -3.22 8.09 5.29
C LYS A 250 -2.37 6.84 5.05
N ALA A 251 -1.14 7.02 4.57
CA ALA A 251 -0.23 5.91 4.29
C ALA A 251 0.15 5.16 5.58
N GLN A 252 0.34 5.86 6.70
CA GLN A 252 0.58 5.25 8.00
C GLN A 252 -0.62 4.40 8.48
N ILE A 253 -1.86 4.92 8.37
CA ILE A 253 -3.09 4.18 8.72
C ILE A 253 -3.24 2.92 7.84
N GLU A 254 -3.06 3.06 6.51
CA GLU A 254 -3.10 1.92 5.58
C GLU A 254 -2.01 0.89 5.91
N LEU A 255 -0.81 1.34 6.26
CA LEU A 255 0.32 0.48 6.64
C LEU A 255 0.06 -0.27 7.94
N VAL A 256 -0.47 0.40 8.98
CA VAL A 256 -0.80 -0.26 10.25
C VAL A 256 -1.89 -1.32 10.04
N GLY A 257 -2.99 -0.98 9.37
CA GLY A 257 -4.10 -1.92 9.16
C GLY A 257 -3.69 -3.12 8.30
N THR A 258 -3.04 -2.86 7.16
CA THR A 258 -2.56 -3.92 6.25
C THR A 258 -1.46 -4.75 6.90
N GLY A 259 -0.55 -4.13 7.65
CA GLY A 259 0.51 -4.80 8.39
C GLY A 259 -0.03 -5.75 9.45
N VAL A 260 -0.98 -5.28 10.28
CA VAL A 260 -1.64 -6.14 11.28
C VAL A 260 -2.36 -7.31 10.63
N ALA A 261 -3.05 -7.08 9.51
CA ALA A 261 -3.71 -8.15 8.78
C ALA A 261 -2.71 -9.18 8.22
N PHE A 262 -1.65 -8.73 7.53
CA PHE A 262 -0.67 -9.63 6.92
C PHE A 262 0.13 -10.42 7.97
N PHE A 263 0.73 -9.72 8.94
CA PHE A 263 1.54 -10.38 9.98
C PHE A 263 0.68 -11.15 10.98
N GLY A 264 -0.54 -10.70 11.26
CA GLY A 264 -1.47 -11.41 12.13
C GLY A 264 -1.93 -12.74 11.53
N GLN A 265 -2.17 -12.80 10.21
CA GLN A 265 -2.44 -14.05 9.50
C GLN A 265 -1.24 -14.99 9.55
N ALA A 266 -0.03 -14.47 9.28
CA ALA A 266 1.20 -15.25 9.36
C ALA A 266 1.43 -15.84 10.76
N ALA A 267 1.25 -15.02 11.80
CA ALA A 267 1.38 -15.46 13.20
C ALA A 267 0.34 -16.51 13.57
N LEU A 268 -0.93 -16.30 13.23
CA LEU A 268 -2.00 -17.26 13.52
C LEU A 268 -1.82 -18.58 12.75
N GLY A 269 -1.37 -18.50 11.49
CA GLY A 269 -0.98 -19.65 10.70
C GLY A 269 0.15 -20.43 11.36
N ALA A 270 1.23 -19.74 11.78
CA ALA A 270 2.35 -20.38 12.49
C ALA A 270 1.91 -21.08 13.77
N VAL A 271 0.96 -20.50 14.52
CA VAL A 271 0.38 -21.15 15.70
C VAL A 271 -0.43 -22.41 15.32
N ARG A 272 -1.26 -22.34 14.27
CA ARG A 272 -2.13 -23.45 13.86
C ARG A 272 -1.40 -24.57 13.12
N GLN A 273 -0.33 -24.23 12.41
CA GLN A 273 0.42 -25.11 11.51
C GLN A 273 1.84 -25.42 12.03
N LYS A 274 2.00 -25.44 13.35
CA LYS A 274 3.24 -25.86 14.06
C LYS A 274 4.52 -25.18 13.54
N GLY A 275 4.46 -23.88 13.33
CA GLY A 275 5.58 -23.03 12.90
C GLY A 275 5.52 -22.58 11.45
N VAL A 276 4.60 -23.11 10.63
CA VAL A 276 4.45 -22.69 9.23
C VAL A 276 3.44 -21.54 9.11
N PRO A 277 3.83 -20.36 8.58
CA PRO A 277 2.93 -19.21 8.53
C PRO A 277 1.91 -19.31 7.39
N TYR A 278 0.77 -18.63 7.56
CA TYR A 278 -0.14 -18.35 6.44
C TYR A 278 0.30 -17.06 5.75
N ILE A 279 0.67 -17.14 4.47
CA ILE A 279 1.16 -16.02 3.69
C ILE A 279 0.09 -15.56 2.71
N ASN A 280 -0.48 -14.39 2.99
CA ASN A 280 -1.48 -13.78 2.13
C ASN A 280 -0.81 -13.05 0.95
N ASN A 281 -0.60 -13.80 -0.14
CA ASN A 281 0.02 -13.27 -1.36
C ASN A 281 -0.79 -12.14 -2.02
N ALA A 282 -2.11 -12.08 -1.79
CA ALA A 282 -2.96 -10.99 -2.29
C ALA A 282 -2.78 -9.66 -1.54
N MET A 283 -2.35 -9.71 -0.27
CA MET A 283 -2.11 -8.53 0.56
C MET A 283 -0.66 -8.03 0.50
N ALA A 284 0.30 -8.87 0.10
CA ALA A 284 1.70 -8.45 -0.02
C ALA A 284 1.90 -7.20 -0.91
N PRO A 285 1.28 -7.07 -2.11
CA PRO A 285 1.37 -5.86 -2.90
C PRO A 285 0.76 -4.62 -2.22
N GLN A 286 -0.30 -4.80 -1.43
CA GLN A 286 -0.93 -3.71 -0.67
C GLN A 286 0.00 -3.19 0.43
N LEU A 287 0.69 -4.11 1.13
CA LEU A 287 1.68 -3.75 2.14
C LEU A 287 2.87 -2.99 1.53
N VAL A 288 3.39 -3.47 0.39
CA VAL A 288 4.46 -2.81 -0.36
C VAL A 288 4.02 -1.42 -0.82
N LYS A 289 2.81 -1.30 -1.35
CA LYS A 289 2.23 -0.02 -1.76
C LYS A 289 2.10 0.96 -0.58
N ALA A 290 1.59 0.51 0.56
CA ALA A 290 1.43 1.37 1.75
C ALA A 290 2.78 1.87 2.27
N TYR A 291 3.76 0.97 2.35
CA TYR A 291 5.12 1.33 2.77
C TYR A 291 5.81 2.27 1.78
N GLY A 292 5.77 1.96 0.48
CA GLY A 292 6.32 2.82 -0.56
C GLY A 292 5.63 4.19 -0.64
N GLY A 293 4.30 4.21 -0.46
CA GLY A 293 3.51 5.43 -0.36
C GLY A 293 3.91 6.30 0.81
N LEU A 294 4.17 5.69 1.98
CA LEU A 294 4.68 6.39 3.15
C LEU A 294 6.04 7.04 2.87
N LEU A 295 6.98 6.31 2.27
CA LEU A 295 8.30 6.84 1.92
C LEU A 295 8.19 8.01 0.93
N ALA A 296 7.39 7.84 -0.13
CA ALA A 296 7.20 8.88 -1.14
C ALA A 296 6.52 10.14 -0.58
N ALA A 297 5.47 9.97 0.24
CA ALA A 297 4.77 11.07 0.88
C ALA A 297 5.68 11.81 1.89
N SER A 298 6.44 11.06 2.68
CA SER A 298 7.39 11.61 3.66
C SER A 298 8.49 12.41 2.96
N ALA A 299 9.12 11.85 1.92
CA ALA A 299 10.15 12.54 1.14
C ALA A 299 9.61 13.84 0.51
N LYS A 300 8.37 13.81 -0.02
CA LYS A 300 7.72 15.01 -0.57
C LYS A 300 7.46 16.07 0.52
N ARG A 301 7.09 15.64 1.73
CA ARG A 301 6.88 16.55 2.88
C ARG A 301 8.21 17.16 3.33
N THR A 302 9.26 16.35 3.48
CA THR A 302 10.61 16.81 3.83
C THR A 302 11.10 17.86 2.84
N LYS A 303 11.00 17.60 1.54
CA LYS A 303 11.42 18.57 0.51
C LYS A 303 10.67 19.90 0.61
N ARG A 304 9.36 19.87 0.89
CA ARG A 304 8.57 21.11 1.09
C ARG A 304 9.00 21.88 2.33
N LEU A 305 9.34 21.17 3.40
CA LEU A 305 9.85 21.78 4.63
C LEU A 305 11.23 22.40 4.40
N GLU A 306 12.11 21.74 3.64
CA GLU A 306 13.41 22.28 3.24
C GLU A 306 13.25 23.57 2.43
N GLU A 307 12.46 23.55 1.36
CA GLU A 307 12.18 24.73 0.53
C GLU A 307 11.59 25.89 1.33
N ARG A 308 10.73 25.60 2.32
CA ARG A 308 10.14 26.62 3.19
C ARG A 308 11.15 27.17 4.19
N THR A 309 11.97 26.30 4.78
CA THR A 309 13.04 26.69 5.71
C THR A 309 14.02 27.62 5.01
N GLU A 310 14.44 27.28 3.79
CA GLU A 310 15.34 28.12 3.00
C GLU A 310 14.75 29.52 2.73
N ARG A 311 13.45 29.60 2.40
CA ARG A 311 12.75 30.88 2.22
C ARG A 311 12.72 31.70 3.50
N LEU A 312 12.44 31.06 4.64
CA LEU A 312 12.40 31.72 5.95
C LEU A 312 13.78 32.22 6.36
N CYS A 313 14.84 31.42 6.20
CA CYS A 313 16.22 31.85 6.45
C CYS A 313 16.58 33.06 5.57
N THR A 314 16.26 33.00 4.27
CA THR A 314 16.52 34.12 3.33
C THR A 314 15.72 35.38 3.68
N ALA A 315 14.51 35.23 4.24
CA ALA A 315 13.72 36.36 4.71
C ALA A 315 14.30 36.96 6.01
N ALA A 316 14.71 36.10 6.95
CA ALA A 316 15.34 36.50 8.19
C ALA A 316 16.68 37.23 7.94
N ASP A 317 17.55 36.70 7.08
CA ASP A 317 18.82 37.33 6.70
C ASP A 317 18.59 38.73 6.11
N ARG A 318 17.58 38.87 5.24
CA ARG A 318 17.19 40.19 4.68
C ARG A 318 16.73 41.16 5.76
N GLN A 319 16.00 40.67 6.76
CA GLN A 319 15.55 41.50 7.87
C GLN A 319 16.69 41.92 8.79
N ILE A 320 17.62 41.01 9.09
CA ILE A 320 18.85 41.29 9.86
C ILE A 320 19.70 42.34 9.13
N MET A 321 19.99 42.13 7.84
CA MET A 321 20.72 43.11 7.04
C MET A 321 20.05 44.50 7.01
N ARG A 322 18.71 44.53 6.95
CA ARG A 322 17.96 45.80 7.01
C ARG A 322 18.14 46.47 8.37
N HIS A 323 18.04 45.71 9.46
CA HIS A 323 18.21 46.22 10.82
C HIS A 323 19.64 46.73 11.07
N ASP A 324 20.66 46.00 10.62
CA ASP A 324 22.07 46.41 10.75
C ASP A 324 22.32 47.72 10.02
N ARG A 325 21.80 47.85 8.79
CA ARG A 325 21.91 49.09 8.01
C ARG A 325 21.22 50.28 8.69
N ILE A 326 20.01 50.09 9.21
CA ILE A 326 19.31 51.14 9.97
C ILE A 326 20.13 51.54 11.20
N SER A 327 20.70 50.55 11.91
CA SER A 327 21.53 50.79 13.10
C SER A 327 22.80 51.57 12.76
N GLU A 328 23.47 51.26 11.65
CA GLU A 328 24.63 52.01 11.13
C GLU A 328 24.26 53.45 10.76
N GLU A 329 23.16 53.66 10.02
CA GLU A 329 22.68 54.99 9.62
C GLU A 329 22.31 55.84 10.86
N VAL A 330 21.66 55.26 11.88
CA VAL A 330 21.37 55.93 13.15
C VAL A 330 22.65 56.26 13.92
N ALA A 331 23.60 55.34 14.03
CA ALA A 331 24.86 55.57 14.73
C ALA A 331 25.69 56.68 14.07
N ALA A 332 25.69 56.76 12.74
CA ALA A 332 26.33 57.83 11.99
C ALA A 332 25.72 59.21 12.32
N ILE A 333 24.39 59.31 12.36
CA ILE A 333 23.68 60.55 12.70
C ILE A 333 24.03 61.01 14.13
N VAL A 334 24.13 60.08 15.09
CA VAL A 334 24.41 60.40 16.50
C VAL A 334 25.88 60.80 16.74
N GLN A 335 26.82 60.30 15.95
CA GLN A 335 28.26 60.48 16.20
C GLN A 335 28.91 61.67 15.49
N THR A 336 28.29 62.21 14.43
CA THR A 336 28.77 63.45 13.79
C THR A 336 28.12 64.69 14.39
N PRO A 337 28.89 65.73 14.78
CA PRO A 337 28.34 67.02 15.14
C PRO A 337 27.91 67.73 13.84
N VAL A 338 26.65 67.54 13.45
CA VAL A 338 26.05 68.13 12.25
C VAL A 338 25.21 69.34 12.65
N SER A 339 25.11 70.34 11.76
CA SER A 339 24.19 71.47 11.97
C SER A 339 22.72 71.00 11.99
N ASP A 340 21.83 71.71 12.68
CA ASP A 340 20.41 71.31 12.85
C ASP A 340 19.72 71.01 11.51
N ASP A 341 20.08 71.74 10.44
CA ASP A 341 19.54 71.55 9.08
C ASP A 341 20.03 70.23 8.43
N GLU A 342 21.28 69.84 8.67
CA GLU A 342 21.86 68.59 8.14
C GLU A 342 21.36 67.37 8.91
N ALA A 343 21.18 67.48 10.23
CA ALA A 343 20.55 66.44 11.04
C ALA A 343 19.10 66.17 10.59
N SER A 344 18.33 67.22 10.30
CA SER A 344 16.96 67.11 9.78
C SER A 344 16.90 66.44 8.40
N ALA A 345 17.88 66.71 7.53
CA ALA A 345 17.98 66.08 6.21
C ALA A 345 18.34 64.58 6.31
N SER A 346 19.26 64.21 7.20
CA SER A 346 19.63 62.81 7.45
C SER A 346 18.48 62.00 8.06
N VAL A 347 17.73 62.57 9.01
CA VAL A 347 16.53 61.94 9.57
C VAL A 347 15.44 61.78 8.51
N SER A 348 15.22 62.78 7.65
CA SER A 348 14.26 62.69 6.54
C SER A 348 14.64 61.61 5.50
N SER A 349 15.94 61.43 5.24
CA SER A 349 16.45 60.36 4.36
C SER A 349 16.24 58.97 4.96
N LEU A 350 16.46 58.82 6.28
CA LEU A 350 16.21 57.56 7.00
C LEU A 350 14.72 57.20 6.99
N ILE A 351 13.84 58.18 7.20
CA ILE A 351 12.38 58.02 7.10
C ILE A 351 11.98 57.60 5.68
N GLY A 352 12.49 58.27 4.64
CA GLY A 352 12.24 57.89 3.24
C GLY A 352 12.64 56.45 2.92
N TYR A 353 13.79 56.00 3.43
CA TYR A 353 14.26 54.62 3.28
C TYR A 353 13.39 53.60 4.04
N LEU A 354 12.91 53.94 5.23
CA LEU A 354 12.01 53.10 6.03
C LEU A 354 10.60 52.96 5.41
N GLU A 355 10.13 54.03 4.76
CA GLU A 355 8.88 54.09 3.99
C GLU A 355 8.97 53.37 2.62
N GLY A 356 10.17 53.01 2.17
CA GLY A 356 10.39 52.31 0.90
C GLY A 356 10.32 53.24 -0.33
N ARG A 357 10.73 54.51 -0.17
CA ARG A 357 10.95 55.45 -1.27
C ARG A 357 12.41 55.55 -1.68
#